data_AF-A0A2I0GKG0-F1
#
_entry.id   AF-A0A2I0GKG0-F1
#
_cell.length_a   1.000
_cell.length_b   1.000
_cell.length_c   1.000
_cell.angle_alpha   90.00
_cell.angle_beta   90.00
_cell.angle_gamma   90.00
#
_symmetry.space_group_name_H-M   'P 1'
#
loop_
_entity.id
_entity.type
_entity.pdbx_description
1 polymer ?
#
loop_
_entity_poly.entity_id
_entity_poly.type
_entity_poly.pdbx_seq_one_letter_code
_entity_poly.pdbx_strand_id
1 'polypeptide(L)' 'MSHQLTDNPIINNLIGFSRHHCTQTLSSEGVDSIDFGHWLAIPSQRLLLVFRHQQCVAIDEYQLAA' A
#
# COMPACT_ATOMS: atom_id res chain seq x y z
N MET A 1 14.72 5.17 -14.79
CA MET A 1 14.18 3.82 -15.01
C MET A 1 12.92 3.72 -14.17
N SER A 2 11.76 3.88 -14.78
CA SER A 2 10.47 3.90 -14.08
C SER A 2 10.13 2.46 -13.69
N HIS A 3 10.43 2.06 -12.46
CA HIS A 3 10.00 0.77 -11.96
C HIS A 3 8.48 0.79 -11.85
N GLN A 4 7.83 -0.08 -12.61
CA GLN A 4 6.40 -0.25 -12.65
C GLN A 4 6.00 -0.80 -11.28
N LEU A 5 5.54 0.08 -10.39
CA LEU A 5 5.52 -0.17 -8.93
C LEU A 5 4.65 -1.35 -8.48
N THR A 6 3.81 -1.93 -9.34
CA THR A 6 3.15 -3.23 -9.10
C THR A 6 2.57 -3.80 -10.39
N ASP A 7 2.52 -5.13 -10.51
CA ASP A 7 1.64 -5.82 -11.49
C ASP A 7 0.17 -5.78 -11.06
N ASN A 8 -0.10 -5.42 -9.80
CA ASN A 8 -1.45 -5.27 -9.26
C ASN A 8 -1.99 -3.84 -9.49
N PRO A 9 -2.90 -3.62 -10.47
CA PRO A 9 -3.39 -2.30 -10.83
C PRO A 9 -4.21 -1.64 -9.73
N ILE A 10 -4.74 -2.42 -8.79
CA ILE A 10 -5.58 -1.93 -7.69
C ILE A 10 -4.75 -1.12 -6.72
N ILE A 11 -3.51 -1.55 -6.43
CA ILE A 11 -2.63 -0.86 -5.48
C ILE A 11 -2.21 0.51 -6.02
N ASN A 12 -1.84 0.61 -7.30
CA ASN A 12 -1.47 1.89 -7.91
C ASN A 12 -2.61 2.92 -7.85
N ASN A 13 -3.86 2.44 -7.83
CA ASN A 13 -5.04 3.30 -7.70
C ASN A 13 -5.33 3.74 -6.26
N LEU A 14 -4.58 3.29 -5.25
CA LEU A 14 -4.82 3.66 -3.84
C LEU A 14 -4.31 5.06 -3.47
N ILE A 15 -3.50 5.69 -4.32
CA ILE A 15 -3.01 7.07 -4.11
C ILE A 15 -4.19 8.05 -4.03
N GLY A 16 -4.17 8.93 -3.03
CA GLY A 16 -5.19 9.94 -2.76
C GLY A 16 -6.36 9.44 -1.91
N PHE A 17 -6.51 8.13 -1.72
CA PHE A 17 -7.58 7.58 -0.90
C PHE A 17 -7.25 7.60 0.59
N SER A 18 -8.30 7.57 1.41
CA SER A 18 -8.15 7.49 2.85
C SER A 18 -7.60 6.13 3.28
N ARG A 19 -6.99 6.07 4.47
CA ARG A 19 -6.55 4.80 5.06
C ARG A 19 -7.67 3.76 5.11
N HIS A 20 -8.83 4.15 5.65
CA HIS A 20 -9.96 3.24 5.76
C HIS A 20 -10.35 2.66 4.39
N HIS A 21 -10.37 3.50 3.35
CA HIS A 21 -10.66 3.04 2.00
C HIS A 21 -9.58 2.07 1.49
N CYS A 22 -8.30 2.38 1.67
CA CYS A 22 -7.22 1.49 1.27
C CYS A 22 -7.29 0.12 1.98
N THR A 23 -7.48 0.12 3.30
CA THR A 23 -7.61 -1.13 4.08
C THR A 23 -8.82 -1.94 3.65
N GLN A 24 -9.96 -1.28 3.40
CA GLN A 24 -11.17 -1.93 2.93
C GLN A 24 -10.99 -2.53 1.53
N THR A 25 -10.43 -1.78 0.58
CA THR A 25 -10.13 -2.27 -0.77
C THR A 25 -9.19 -3.46 -0.73
N LEU A 26 -8.10 -3.39 0.04
CA LEU A 26 -7.17 -4.51 0.18
C LEU A 26 -7.85 -5.75 0.77
N SER A 27 -8.67 -5.57 1.81
CA SER A 27 -9.43 -6.67 2.41
C SER A 27 -10.45 -7.29 1.44
N SER A 28 -11.12 -6.48 0.61
CA SER A 28 -12.06 -6.97 -0.40
C SER A 28 -11.37 -7.80 -1.50
N GLU A 29 -10.13 -7.45 -1.84
CA GLU A 29 -9.31 -8.19 -2.81
C GLU A 29 -8.58 -9.39 -2.19
N GLY A 30 -8.80 -9.67 -0.89
CA GLY A 30 -8.10 -10.74 -0.17
C GLY A 30 -6.60 -10.47 0.00
N VAL A 31 -6.19 -9.20 -0.05
CA VAL A 31 -4.80 -8.78 0.18
C VAL A 31 -4.63 -8.42 1.65
N ASP A 32 -3.86 -9.24 2.36
CA ASP A 32 -3.50 -8.96 3.74
C ASP A 32 -2.62 -7.71 3.84
N SER A 33 -2.93 -6.88 4.83
CA SER A 33 -2.19 -5.65 5.12
C SER A 33 -2.00 -5.46 6.62
N ILE A 34 -0.87 -4.84 6.99
CA ILE A 34 -0.49 -4.60 8.39
C ILE A 34 -0.39 -3.09 8.63
N ASP A 35 -1.19 -2.58 9.56
CA ASP A 35 -1.15 -1.15 9.94
C ASP A 35 0.05 -0.88 10.85
N PHE A 36 0.87 0.09 10.45
CA PHE A 36 2.01 0.61 11.20
C PHE A 36 1.94 2.13 11.29
N GLY A 37 1.00 2.67 12.06
CA GLY A 37 1.02 4.08 12.46
C GLY A 37 0.76 5.02 11.29
N HIS A 38 1.78 5.40 10.52
CA HIS A 38 1.66 6.19 9.28
C HIS A 38 1.72 5.35 7.99
N TRP A 39 1.87 4.04 8.12
CA TRP A 39 2.15 3.16 7.00
C TRP A 39 1.17 1.98 7.02
N LEU A 40 0.91 1.42 5.85
CA LEU A 40 0.21 0.16 5.70
C LEU A 40 1.08 -0.76 4.84
N ALA A 41 1.60 -1.81 5.46
CA ALA A 41 2.46 -2.78 4.77
C ALA A 41 1.61 -3.84 4.07
N ILE A 42 2.00 -4.23 2.86
CA ILE A 42 1.43 -5.33 2.10
C ILE A 42 2.54 -6.37 1.91
N PRO A 43 2.68 -7.35 2.84
CA PRO A 43 3.83 -8.25 2.87
C PRO A 43 3.95 -9.15 1.66
N SER A 44 2.82 -9.66 1.17
CA SER A 44 2.78 -10.54 -0.01
C SER A 44 3.33 -9.89 -1.27
N GLN A 45 3.28 -8.56 -1.35
CA GLN A 45 3.72 -7.78 -2.51
C GLN A 45 4.98 -6.95 -2.22
N ARG A 46 5.49 -6.98 -0.98
CA ARG A 46 6.64 -6.17 -0.52
C ARG A 46 6.44 -4.67 -0.73
N LEU A 47 5.21 -4.21 -0.50
CA LEU A 47 4.84 -2.81 -0.69
C LEU A 47 4.45 -2.14 0.61
N LEU A 48 4.57 -0.82 0.60
CA LEU A 48 4.28 0.02 1.72
C LEU A 48 3.51 1.25 1.25
N LEU A 49 2.26 1.36 1.69
CA LEU A 49 1.46 2.56 1.48
C LEU A 49 1.81 3.58 2.57
N VAL A 50 2.18 4.78 2.15
CA VAL A 50 2.55 5.88 3.04
C VAL A 50 1.36 6.81 3.20
N PHE A 51 0.96 7.08 4.44
CA PHE A 51 -0.17 7.95 4.76
C PHE A 51 0.28 9.26 5.39
N ARG A 52 -0.13 10.37 4.78
CA ARG A 52 -0.02 11.70 5.38
C ARG A 52 -1.41 12.28 5.55
N HIS A 53 -1.71 12.73 6.77
CA HIS A 53 -3.01 13.33 7.11
C HIS A 53 -4.20 12.43 6.71
N GLN A 54 -4.05 11.11 6.92
CA GLN A 54 -5.01 10.05 6.58
C GLN A 54 -5.17 9.71 5.09
N GLN A 55 -4.43 10.36 4.17
CA GLN A 55 -4.45 10.04 2.74
C GLN A 55 -3.20 9.29 2.32
N CYS A 56 -3.36 8.29 1.44
CA CYS A 56 -2.24 7.61 0.80
C CYS A 56 -1.53 8.57 -0.15
N VAL A 57 -0.28 8.89 0.10
CA VAL A 57 0.50 9.87 -0.68
C VAL A 57 1.60 9.23 -1.51
N ALA A 58 2.01 8.02 -1.15
CA ALA A 58 3.03 7.28 -1.86
C ALA A 58 2.83 5.78 -1.64
N ILE A 59 3.30 5.00 -2.61
CA ILE A 59 3.45 3.55 -2.53
C ILE A 59 4.93 3.29 -2.79
N ASP A 60 5.57 2.61 -1.87
CA ASP A 60 6.99 2.29 -1.95
C ASP A 60 7.20 0.78 -1.86
N GLU A 61 8.27 0.30 -2.46
CA GLU A 61 8.71 -1.09 -2.32
C GLU A 61 9.66 -1.17 -1.12
N TYR A 62 9.48 -2.15 -0.24
CA TYR A 62 10.41 -2.37 0.86
C TYR A 62 11.12 -3.71 0.70
N GLN A 63 12.42 -3.71 0.95
CA GLN A 63 13.18 -4.94 1.08
C GLN A 63 13.06 -5.43 2.53
N LEU A 64 12.60 -6.68 2.70
CA LEU A 64 12.72 -7.36 3.98
C LEU A 64 14.21 -7.43 4.33
N ALA A 65 14.60 -6.77 5.42
CA ALA A 65 15.93 -6.97 5.97
C ALA A 65 16.05 -8.43 6.40
N ALA A 66 17.07 -9.12 5.86
CA ALA A 66 17.37 -10.52 6.12
C ALA A 66 17.91 -10.75 7.53
#